data_AF-C5RCS1-F1
#
_entry.id   AF-C5RCS1-F1
#
_cell.length_a   1.000
_cell.length_b   1.000
_cell.length_c   1.000
_cell.angle_alpha   90.00
_cell.angle_beta   90.00
_cell.angle_gamma   90.00
#
_symmetry.space_group_name_H-M   'P 1'
#
loop_
_entity.id
_entity.type
_entity.pdbx_description
1 polymer ?
#
loop_
_entity_poly.entity_id
_entity_poly.type
_entity_poly.pdbx_seq_one_letter_code
_entity_poly.pdbx_strand_id
1 'polypeptide(L)'
;MADNIDHLLTDYFTGKLDVDIKMRKLELSYHSNDDENIGGGRMQNNVVRGAEITMQKLDDDYMLMRLTYIKEVIGMMFDTQTETVQKIIQERYGRKKSWLAVSMIVHIDERSARERRDEFKALIKSPLEAV
;
A
#
# COMPACT_ATOMS: atom_id res chain seq x y z
N MET A 1 5.85 -12.38 -17.49
CA MET A 1 6.75 -11.73 -16.50
C MET A 1 5.86 -10.80 -15.71
N ALA A 2 5.65 -11.06 -14.42
CA ALA A 2 4.82 -10.19 -13.60
C ALA A 2 5.55 -8.86 -13.44
N ASP A 3 4.86 -7.77 -13.79
CA ASP A 3 5.39 -6.42 -13.68
C ASP A 3 5.34 -5.98 -12.21
N ASN A 4 6.22 -5.07 -11.78
CA ASN A 4 6.25 -4.59 -10.39
C ASN A 4 4.88 -4.02 -9.98
N ILE A 5 4.18 -3.38 -10.92
CA ILE A 5 2.83 -2.86 -10.73
C ILE A 5 1.80 -3.96 -10.51
N ASP A 6 1.94 -5.13 -11.15
CA ASP A 6 1.01 -6.25 -10.94
C ASP A 6 1.06 -6.76 -9.50
N HIS A 7 2.27 -6.77 -8.91
CA HIS A 7 2.45 -7.10 -7.51
C HIS A 7 1.83 -6.06 -6.58
N LEU A 8 2.04 -4.76 -6.85
CA LEU A 8 1.42 -3.69 -6.06
C LEU A 8 -0.10 -3.73 -6.09
N LEU A 9 -0.69 -3.96 -7.27
CA LEU A 9 -2.14 -4.11 -7.40
C LEU A 9 -2.65 -5.35 -6.66
N THR A 10 -1.93 -6.47 -6.74
CA THR A 10 -2.28 -7.67 -5.99
C THR A 10 -2.25 -7.40 -4.49
N ASP A 11 -1.19 -6.77 -3.99
CA ASP A 11 -1.01 -6.48 -2.57
C ASP A 11 -2.07 -5.48 -2.06
N TYR A 12 -2.45 -4.50 -2.89
CA TYR A 12 -3.54 -3.57 -2.61
C TYR A 12 -4.88 -4.31 -2.48
N PHE A 13 -5.32 -5.05 -3.51
CA PHE A 13 -6.65 -5.67 -3.51
C PHE A 13 -6.77 -6.90 -2.59
N THR A 14 -5.67 -7.53 -2.23
CA THR A 14 -5.66 -8.61 -1.23
C THR A 14 -5.63 -8.08 0.21
N GLY A 15 -5.46 -6.76 0.40
CA GLY A 15 -5.32 -6.14 1.71
C GLY A 15 -3.95 -6.33 2.35
N LYS A 16 -2.99 -6.97 1.66
CA LYS A 16 -1.62 -7.13 2.15
C LYS A 16 -0.94 -5.78 2.37
N LEU A 17 -1.16 -4.82 1.47
CA LEU A 17 -0.60 -3.47 1.61
C LEU A 17 -1.06 -2.80 2.92
N ASP A 18 -2.31 -3.01 3.33
CA ASP A 18 -2.82 -2.51 4.61
C ASP A 18 -2.17 -3.20 5.81
N VAL A 19 -1.91 -4.50 5.69
CA VAL A 19 -1.19 -5.27 6.72
C VAL A 19 0.24 -4.76 6.83
N ASP A 20 0.93 -4.53 5.72
CA ASP A 20 2.31 -4.04 5.69
C ASP A 20 2.42 -2.65 6.33
N ILE A 21 1.48 -1.74 6.02
CA ILE A 21 1.39 -0.41 6.67
C ILE A 21 1.18 -0.55 8.18
N LYS A 22 0.26 -1.42 8.62
CA LYS A 22 -0.02 -1.63 10.05
C LYS A 22 1.16 -2.28 10.78
N MET A 23 1.80 -3.25 10.15
CA MET A 23 2.99 -3.92 10.69
C MET A 23 4.12 -2.91 10.87
N ARG A 24 4.36 -2.05 9.88
CA ARG A 24 5.38 -1.00 9.99
C ARG A 24 5.08 0.00 11.11
N LYS A 25 3.82 0.43 11.25
CA LYS A 25 3.40 1.27 12.38
C LYS A 25 3.61 0.58 13.73
N LEU A 26 3.31 -0.72 13.79
CA LEU A 26 3.50 -1.51 15.01
C LEU A 26 4.98 -1.65 15.38
N GLU A 27 5.85 -1.94 14.41
CA GLU A 27 7.31 -1.96 14.59
C GLU A 27 7.84 -0.64 15.13
N LEU A 28 7.42 0.49 14.55
CA LEU A 28 7.84 1.83 14.99
C LEU A 28 7.31 2.17 16.39
N SER A 29 6.16 1.62 16.77
CA SER A 29 5.59 1.78 18.12
C SER A 29 6.20 0.85 19.16
N TYR A 30 6.65 -0.34 18.75
CA TYR A 30 7.17 -1.37 19.63
C TYR A 30 8.60 -1.01 20.04
N HIS A 31 8.73 -0.48 21.25
CA HIS A 31 10.02 -0.26 21.91
C HIS A 31 10.24 -1.41 22.90
N SER A 32 11.32 -2.18 22.74
CA SER A 32 11.85 -2.92 23.88
C SER A 32 12.46 -1.88 24.83
N ASN A 33 11.76 -1.59 25.92
CA ASN A 33 12.32 -0.87 27.05
C ASN A 33 13.32 -1.78 27.81
N ASP A 34 14.23 -2.45 27.09
CA ASP A 34 15.42 -3.02 27.72
C ASP A 34 16.36 -1.84 27.94
N ASP A 35 16.03 -1.09 28.99
CA ASP A 35 16.85 -0.03 29.56
C ASP A 35 18.12 -0.67 30.14
N GLU A 36 19.15 -0.86 29.30
CA GLU A 36 20.49 -1.22 29.75
C GLU A 36 21.20 -0.08 30.51
N ASN A 37 20.51 1.02 30.86
CA ASN A 37 21.06 2.08 31.68
C ASN A 37 20.87 1.79 33.18
N ILE A 38 21.51 0.72 33.64
CA ILE A 38 21.82 0.49 35.07
C ILE A 38 22.93 1.47 35.47
N GLY A 39 22.59 2.76 35.56
CA GLY A 39 23.54 3.83 35.84
C GLY A 39 22.83 5.03 36.44
N GLY A 40 22.67 5.02 37.76
CA GLY A 40 21.88 5.99 38.53
C GLY A 40 22.40 7.43 38.47
N GLY A 41 22.11 8.13 37.38
CA GLY A 41 22.21 9.59 37.25
C GLY A 41 20.81 10.17 37.04
N ARG A 42 20.31 10.92 38.01
CA ARG A 42 18.97 11.53 37.98
C ARG A 42 18.78 12.39 36.71
N MET A 43 18.01 11.89 35.74
CA MET A 43 17.55 12.68 34.60
C MET A 43 16.45 13.66 35.06
N GLN A 44 16.80 14.93 35.25
CA GLN A 44 15.91 15.98 35.75
C GLN A 44 14.93 16.55 34.71
N ASN A 45 14.98 16.14 33.45
CA ASN A 45 14.06 16.56 32.39
C ASN A 45 13.30 15.37 31.80
N ASN A 46 12.55 14.64 32.63
CA ASN A 46 11.61 13.65 32.14
C ASN A 46 10.26 14.32 31.80
N VAL A 47 10.24 15.20 30.78
CA VAL A 47 8.97 15.48 30.12
C VAL A 47 8.68 14.23 29.31
N VAL A 48 7.72 13.42 29.77
CA VAL A 48 7.30 12.18 29.12
C VAL A 48 6.65 12.53 27.76
N ARG A 49 7.50 12.77 26.76
CA ARG A 49 7.14 13.04 25.37
C ARG A 49 7.13 11.75 24.54
N GLY A 50 6.89 10.60 25.18
CA GLY A 50 6.88 9.31 24.48
C GLY A 50 5.91 9.28 23.29
N ALA A 51 4.76 9.95 23.43
CA ALA A 51 3.81 10.13 22.34
C ALA A 51 4.35 11.02 21.21
N GLU A 52 4.93 12.19 21.53
CA GLU A 52 5.50 13.10 20.52
C GLU A 52 6.68 12.47 19.76
N ILE A 53 7.56 11.74 20.46
CA ILE A 53 8.70 11.04 19.87
C ILE A 53 8.23 9.92 18.94
N THR A 54 7.21 9.15 19.35
CA THR A 54 6.65 8.10 18.51
C THR A 54 5.96 8.69 17.27
N MET A 55 5.27 9.82 17.43
CA MET A 55 4.63 10.54 16.31
C MET A 55 5.65 11.07 15.31
N GLN A 56 6.74 11.70 15.77
CA GLN A 56 7.84 12.14 14.90
C GLN A 56 8.45 10.98 14.11
N LYS A 57 8.70 9.83 14.75
CA LYS A 57 9.24 8.65 14.06
C LYS A 57 8.29 8.10 12.99
N LEU A 58 6.98 8.17 13.21
CA LEU A 58 5.99 7.74 12.21
C LEU A 58 5.99 8.68 11.00
N ASP A 59 6.11 9.99 11.23
CA ASP A 59 6.14 10.99 10.17
C ASP A 59 7.46 10.93 9.37
N ASP A 60 8.57 10.63 10.03
CA ASP A 60 9.91 10.56 9.40
C ASP A 60 10.18 9.22 8.69
N ASP A 61 9.36 8.18 8.89
CA ASP A 61 9.62 6.86 8.30
C ASP A 61 9.32 6.83 6.79
N TYR A 62 10.40 6.87 6.00
CA TYR A 62 10.34 6.84 4.53
C TYR A 62 9.54 5.65 3.98
N MET A 63 9.68 4.46 4.59
CA MET A 63 8.98 3.26 4.14
C MET A 63 7.48 3.37 4.36
N LEU A 64 7.04 3.81 5.53
CA LEU A 64 5.64 4.05 5.85
C LEU A 64 5.02 5.12 4.96
N MET A 65 5.75 6.22 4.73
CA MET A 65 5.34 7.28 3.80
C MET A 65 5.14 6.70 2.38
N ARG A 66 6.11 5.91 1.89
CA ARG A 66 6.04 5.28 0.56
C ARG A 66 4.87 4.30 0.44
N LEU A 67 4.65 3.42 1.42
CA LEU A 67 3.54 2.46 1.39
C LEU A 67 2.19 3.18 1.40
N THR A 68 2.06 4.24 2.21
CA THR A 68 0.86 5.07 2.27
C THR A 68 0.62 5.78 0.94
N TYR A 69 1.67 6.37 0.34
CA TYR A 69 1.58 7.01 -0.96
C TYR A 69 1.12 6.04 -2.06
N ILE A 70 1.70 4.83 -2.12
CA ILE A 70 1.27 3.80 -3.07
C ILE A 70 -0.22 3.48 -2.91
N LYS A 71 -0.68 3.31 -1.66
CA LYS A 71 -2.08 3.00 -1.37
C LYS A 71 -3.00 4.11 -1.85
N GLU A 72 -2.69 5.36 -1.52
CA GLU A 72 -3.50 6.52 -1.90
C GLU A 72 -3.55 6.71 -3.43
N VAL A 73 -2.41 6.57 -4.11
CA VAL A 73 -2.36 6.68 -5.59
C VAL A 73 -3.21 5.61 -6.25
N ILE A 74 -3.09 4.35 -5.82
CA ILE A 74 -3.91 3.27 -6.39
C ILE A 74 -5.39 3.51 -6.12
N GLY A 75 -5.75 3.89 -4.89
CA GLY A 75 -7.14 4.18 -4.50
C GLY A 75 -7.75 5.31 -5.33
N MET A 76 -7.11 6.48 -5.34
CA MET A 76 -7.60 7.65 -6.10
C MET A 76 -7.77 7.33 -7.59
N MET A 77 -6.76 6.72 -8.22
CA MET A 77 -6.81 6.41 -9.65
C MET A 77 -7.84 5.32 -9.96
N PHE A 78 -8.08 4.39 -9.04
CA PHE A 78 -9.09 3.35 -9.18
C PHE A 78 -10.51 3.92 -9.08
N ASP A 79 -10.73 4.84 -8.14
CA ASP A 79 -12.04 5.47 -7.92
C ASP A 79 -12.47 6.37 -9.08
N THR A 80 -11.52 6.90 -9.87
CA THR A 80 -11.83 7.66 -11.10
C THR A 80 -12.21 6.78 -12.29
N GLN A 81 -12.00 5.45 -12.21
CA GLN A 81 -12.29 4.56 -13.33
C GLN A 81 -13.78 4.23 -13.43
N THR A 82 -14.20 3.83 -14.64
CA THR A 82 -15.55 3.27 -14.84
C THR A 82 -15.74 1.96 -14.07
N GLU A 83 -16.98 1.64 -13.70
CA GLU A 83 -17.33 0.39 -13.00
C GLU A 83 -16.81 -0.86 -13.72
N THR A 84 -16.82 -0.84 -15.06
CA THR A 84 -16.31 -1.92 -15.90
C THR A 84 -14.82 -2.14 -15.64
N VAL A 85 -14.01 -1.08 -15.67
CA VAL A 85 -12.56 -1.15 -15.41
C VAL A 85 -12.31 -1.57 -13.96
N GLN A 86 -13.06 -0.99 -13.02
CA GLN A 86 -12.96 -1.35 -11.60
C GLN A 86 -13.18 -2.86 -11.38
N LYS A 87 -14.22 -3.43 -11.99
CA LYS A 87 -14.49 -4.88 -11.93
C LYS A 87 -13.37 -5.70 -12.57
N ILE A 88 -12.84 -5.29 -13.74
CA ILE A 88 -11.71 -5.99 -14.39
C ILE A 88 -10.53 -6.10 -13.41
N ILE A 89 -10.14 -4.98 -12.80
CA ILE A 89 -9.00 -4.91 -11.90
C ILE A 89 -9.25 -5.71 -10.61
N GLN A 90 -10.41 -5.56 -9.97
CA GLN A 90 -10.76 -6.30 -8.74
C GLN A 90 -10.79 -7.81 -8.96
N GLU A 91 -11.44 -8.28 -10.03
CA GLU A 91 -11.54 -9.70 -10.34
C GLU A 91 -10.17 -10.29 -10.71
N ARG A 92 -9.33 -9.50 -11.41
CA ARG A 92 -7.99 -9.93 -11.81
C ARG A 92 -7.01 -9.98 -10.65
N TYR A 93 -6.91 -8.93 -9.83
CA TYR A 93 -5.85 -8.78 -8.83
C TYR A 93 -6.30 -9.18 -7.42
N GLY A 94 -7.54 -8.86 -7.04
CA GLY A 94 -8.09 -9.27 -5.75
C GLY A 94 -8.50 -10.73 -5.69
N ARG A 95 -9.23 -11.19 -6.72
CA ARG A 95 -9.73 -12.58 -6.80
C ARG A 95 -8.86 -13.53 -7.62
N LYS A 96 -7.79 -13.03 -8.24
CA LYS A 96 -6.83 -13.81 -9.05
C LYS A 96 -7.48 -14.63 -10.17
N LYS A 97 -8.57 -14.14 -10.76
CA LYS A 97 -9.28 -14.84 -11.84
C LYS A 97 -8.48 -14.85 -13.15
N SER A 98 -8.70 -15.88 -13.96
CA SER A 98 -8.17 -15.95 -15.33
C SER A 98 -8.82 -14.88 -16.22
N TRP A 99 -8.14 -14.48 -17.30
CA TRP A 99 -8.69 -13.52 -18.25
C TRP A 99 -10.02 -13.97 -18.85
N LEU A 100 -10.16 -15.27 -19.12
CA LEU A 100 -11.40 -15.87 -19.59
C LEU A 100 -12.55 -15.73 -18.57
N ALA A 101 -12.27 -15.88 -17.28
CA ALA A 101 -13.29 -15.67 -16.26
C ALA A 101 -13.65 -14.18 -16.14
N VAL A 102 -12.66 -13.28 -16.21
CA VAL A 102 -12.89 -11.82 -16.17
C VAL A 102 -13.72 -11.36 -17.37
N SER A 103 -13.42 -11.84 -18.58
CA SER A 103 -14.18 -11.51 -19.80
C SER A 103 -15.64 -11.96 -19.70
N MET A 104 -15.90 -13.16 -19.17
CA MET A 104 -17.27 -13.63 -18.94
C MET A 104 -18.03 -12.80 -17.91
N ILE A 105 -17.37 -12.33 -16.84
CA ILE A 105 -18.00 -11.54 -15.77
C ILE A 105 -18.33 -10.13 -16.24
N VAL A 106 -17.45 -9.53 -17.04
CA VAL A 106 -17.56 -8.13 -17.48
C VAL A 106 -18.23 -8.02 -18.86
N HIS A 107 -18.48 -9.15 -19.52
CA HIS A 107 -19.10 -9.24 -20.85
C HIS A 107 -18.35 -8.47 -21.94
N ILE A 108 -17.02 -8.50 -21.89
CA ILE A 108 -16.13 -7.91 -22.91
C ILE A 108 -15.13 -8.96 -23.38
N ASP A 109 -14.57 -8.80 -24.57
CA ASP A 109 -13.53 -9.69 -25.03
C ASP A 109 -12.26 -9.60 -24.17
N GLU A 110 -11.49 -10.69 -24.11
CA GLU A 110 -10.28 -10.76 -23.28
C GLU A 110 -9.24 -9.69 -23.66
N ARG A 111 -9.16 -9.34 -24.94
CA ARG A 111 -8.17 -8.38 -25.44
C ARG A 111 -8.52 -6.97 -24.92
N SER A 112 -9.77 -6.56 -25.09
CA SER A 112 -10.33 -5.32 -24.52
C SER A 112 -10.20 -5.25 -23.00
N ALA A 113 -10.33 -6.39 -22.30
CA ALA A 113 -10.12 -6.43 -20.85
C ALA A 113 -8.65 -6.18 -20.47
N ARG A 114 -7.71 -6.74 -21.25
CA ARG A 114 -6.28 -6.54 -21.05
C ARG A 114 -5.86 -5.12 -21.41
N GLU A 115 -6.36 -4.57 -22.50
CA GLU A 115 -6.07 -3.19 -22.94
C GLU A 115 -6.52 -2.18 -21.88
N ARG A 116 -7.76 -2.29 -21.37
CA ARG A 116 -8.24 -1.47 -20.25
C ARG A 116 -7.40 -1.60 -18.98
N ARG A 117 -6.93 -2.82 -18.68
CA ARG A 117 -6.02 -3.04 -17.56
C ARG A 117 -4.68 -2.34 -17.79
N ASP A 118 -4.15 -2.39 -19.00
CA ASP A 118 -2.86 -1.78 -19.34
C ASP A 118 -2.93 -0.25 -19.31
N GLU A 119 -4.03 0.34 -19.77
CA GLU A 119 -4.33 1.77 -19.62
C GLU A 119 -4.34 2.16 -18.14
N PHE A 120 -5.06 1.42 -17.29
CA PHE A 120 -5.07 1.67 -15.85
C PHE A 120 -3.67 1.57 -15.23
N LYS A 121 -2.88 0.56 -15.61
CA LYS A 121 -1.49 0.43 -15.14
C LYS A 121 -0.63 1.62 -15.57
N ALA A 122 -0.80 2.12 -16.79
CA ALA A 122 -0.06 3.30 -17.25
C ALA A 122 -0.40 4.54 -16.42
N LEU A 123 -1.67 4.73 -16.05
CA LEU A 123 -2.11 5.85 -15.22
C LEU A 123 -1.46 5.86 -13.84
N ILE A 124 -1.34 4.71 -13.17
CA ILE A 124 -0.69 4.63 -11.86
C ILE A 124 0.84 4.58 -11.95
N LYS A 125 1.41 4.13 -13.07
CA LYS A 125 2.87 4.05 -13.23
C LYS A 125 3.53 5.42 -13.10
N SER A 126 2.99 6.41 -13.80
CA SER A 126 3.55 7.77 -13.81
C SER A 126 3.72 8.40 -12.41
N PRO A 127 2.70 8.44 -11.54
CA PRO A 127 2.85 9.00 -10.19
C PRO A 127 3.69 8.12 -9.25
N LEU A 128 3.77 6.81 -9.48
CA LEU A 128 4.54 5.89 -8.65
C LEU A 128 6.05 5.89 -8.96
N GLU A 129 6.46 6.29 -10.16
CA GLU A 129 7.88 6.46 -10.53
C GLU A 129 8.44 7.83 -10.13
N ALA A 130 7.59 8.78 -9.74
CA ALA A 130 7.99 10.12 -9.33
C ALA A 130 8.52 10.22 -7.88
N VAL A 131 8.51 9.10 -7.13
CA VAL A 131 8.88 8.98 -5.71
C VAL A 131 9.92 7.88 -5.54
#